data_AF-A0A7Y2B241-F1
#
_entry.id   AF-A0A7Y2B241-F1
#
_cell.length_a   1.000
_cell.length_b   1.000
_cell.length_c   1.000
_cell.angle_alpha   90.00
_cell.angle_beta   90.00
_cell.angle_gamma   90.00
#
_symmetry.space_group_name_H-M   'P 1'
#
loop_
_entity.id
_entity.type
_entity.pdbx_description
1 polymer ?
#
loop_
_entity_poly.entity_id
_entity_poly.type
_entity_poly.pdbx_seq_one_letter_code
_entity_poly.pdbx_strand_id
1 'polypeptide(L)' 'MVRSEHSQLATSPSKDTLRILLVEDSRTDAMISRKVLESRAGGYEVDWARSLQEARERLQSELHFDLILLDLHLGDS' A
#
# COMPACT_ATOMS: atom_id res chain seq x y z
N MET A 1 29.36 -12.42 23.23
CA MET A 1 27.99 -12.98 23.26
C MET A 1 27.04 -11.80 23.24
N VAL A 2 26.14 -11.79 22.26
CA VAL A 2 25.06 -10.83 21.93
C VAL A 2 25.41 -9.35 21.64
N ARG A 3 25.13 -8.99 20.39
CA ARG A 3 25.10 -7.67 19.77
C ARG A 3 23.87 -6.90 20.26
N SER A 4 23.99 -5.60 20.45
CA SER A 4 22.83 -4.70 20.58
C SER A 4 23.17 -3.37 19.94
N GLU A 5 23.16 -3.36 18.61
CA GLU A 5 23.17 -2.13 17.82
C GLU A 5 21.71 -1.69 17.67
N HIS A 6 21.30 -0.74 18.52
CA HIS A 6 20.14 0.10 18.22
C HIS A 6 20.52 1.00 17.04
N SER A 7 20.37 0.49 15.82
CA SER A 7 20.51 1.31 14.60
C SER A 7 19.35 2.27 14.53
N GLN A 8 19.64 3.55 14.77
CA GLN A 8 18.72 4.66 14.57
C GLN A 8 18.16 4.62 13.14
N LEU A 9 16.83 4.62 13.00
CA LEU A 9 16.17 4.94 11.74
C LEU A 9 16.41 6.41 11.42
N ALA A 10 17.57 6.71 10.85
CA ALA A 10 17.80 7.96 10.15
C ALA A 10 17.15 7.87 8.77
N THR A 11 15.83 7.96 8.69
CA THR A 11 15.16 8.19 7.41
C THR A 11 15.14 9.69 7.17
N SER A 12 16.19 10.17 6.51
CA SER A 12 16.10 11.41 5.73
C SER A 12 14.98 11.21 4.69
N PRO A 13 14.10 12.19 4.41
CA PRO A 13 13.08 12.03 3.40
C PRO A 13 13.76 12.04 2.02
N SER A 14 14.19 10.87 1.54
CA SER A 14 14.34 10.66 0.11
C SER A 14 12.97 10.84 -0.53
N LYS A 15 12.91 11.48 -1.71
CA LYS A 15 11.69 11.59 -2.53
C LYS A 15 11.32 10.22 -3.12
N ASP A 16 11.20 9.19 -2.29
CA ASP A 16 10.82 7.87 -2.74
C ASP A 16 9.29 7.79 -2.71
N THR A 17 8.70 7.77 -3.91
CA THR A 17 7.28 7.53 -4.09
C THR A 17 6.93 6.17 -3.50
N LEU A 18 6.05 6.13 -2.50
CA LEU A 18 5.57 4.88 -1.92
C LEU A 18 4.49 4.27 -2.80
N ARG A 19 4.68 3.01 -3.21
CA ARG A 19 3.69 2.23 -3.95
C ARG A 19 2.78 1.49 -2.99
N ILE A 20 1.49 1.78 -3.07
CA ILE A 20 0.45 1.22 -2.20
C ILE A 20 -0.47 0.34 -3.05
N LEU A 21 -0.71 -0.88 -2.60
CA LEU A 21 -1.81 -1.72 -3.10
C LEU A 21 -3.04 -1.54 -2.21
N LEU A 22 -4.09 -0.91 -2.74
CA LEU A 22 -5.39 -0.81 -2.11
C LEU A 22 -6.27 -1.99 -2.52
N VAL A 23 -6.83 -2.72 -1.56
CA VAL A 23 -7.75 -3.84 -1.79
C VAL A 23 -9.12 -3.49 -1.25
N GLU A 24 -10.09 -3.29 -2.14
CA GLU A 24 -11.39 -2.68 -1.85
C GLU A 24 -12.40 -3.07 -2.95
N ASP A 25 -13.56 -3.65 -2.63
CA ASP A 25 -14.53 -4.09 -3.65
C ASP A 25 -15.43 -2.94 -4.15
N SER A 26 -15.63 -1.90 -3.33
CA SER A 26 -16.41 -0.72 -3.66
C SER A 26 -15.57 0.26 -4.48
N ARG A 27 -15.93 0.41 -5.76
CA ARG A 27 -15.31 1.42 -6.64
C ARG A 27 -15.35 2.83 -6.04
N THR A 28 -16.45 3.19 -5.38
CA THR A 28 -16.63 4.52 -4.80
C THR A 28 -15.65 4.74 -3.65
N ASP A 29 -15.54 3.78 -2.74
CA ASP A 29 -14.67 3.87 -1.56
C ASP A 29 -13.21 3.80 -1.98
N ALA A 30 -12.88 2.97 -2.98
CA ALA A 30 -11.55 2.92 -3.58
C ALA A 30 -11.12 4.28 -4.15
N MET A 31 -12.01 4.96 -4.89
CA MET A 31 -11.72 6.29 -5.44
C MET A 31 -11.54 7.34 -4.35
N ILE A 32 -12.32 7.29 -3.26
CA ILE A 32 -12.17 8.22 -2.14
C ILE A 32 -10.84 7.99 -1.44
N SER A 33 -10.53 6.74 -1.08
CA SER A 33 -9.27 6.36 -0.44
C SER A 33 -8.06 6.75 -1.27
N ARG A 34 -8.10 6.48 -2.58
CA ARG A 34 -7.04 6.88 -3.52
C ARG A 34 -6.83 8.39 -3.54
N LYS A 35 -7.90 9.19 -3.68
CA LYS A 35 -7.80 10.66 -3.67
C LYS A 35 -7.21 11.18 -2.35
N VAL A 36 -7.62 10.60 -1.21
CA VAL A 36 -7.09 10.99 0.10
C VAL A 36 -5.60 10.69 0.19
N LEU A 37 -5.16 9.50 -0.25
CA LEU A 37 -3.75 9.09 -0.25
C LEU A 37 -2.91 9.96 -1.19
N GLU A 38 -3.32 10.10 -2.46
CA GLU A 38 -2.60 10.88 -3.47
C GLU A 38 -2.54 12.38 -3.14
N SER A 39 -3.51 12.91 -2.38
CA SER A 39 -3.50 14.31 -1.93
C SER A 39 -2.52 14.59 -0.79
N ARG A 40 -1.96 13.57 -0.13
CA ARG A 40 -1.01 13.75 0.97
C ARG A 40 0.38 14.13 0.44
N ALA A 41 1.06 15.01 1.16
CA ALA A 41 2.46 15.32 0.92
C ALA A 41 3.29 14.06 1.20
N GLY A 42 3.86 13.45 0.15
CA GLY A 42 4.63 12.20 0.29
C GLY A 42 4.93 11.47 -1.01
N GLY A 43 4.16 11.72 -2.08
CA GLY A 43 4.31 10.97 -3.33
C GLY A 43 3.83 9.54 -3.12
N TYR A 44 2.54 9.32 -3.34
CA TYR A 44 1.93 7.99 -3.24
C TYR A 44 1.45 7.56 -4.62
N GLU A 45 1.84 6.36 -5.03
CA GLU A 45 1.32 5.70 -6.23
C GLU A 45 0.39 4.58 -5.76
N VAL A 46 -0.91 4.71 -6.03
CA VAL A 46 -1.92 3.78 -5.54
C VAL A 46 -2.42 2.91 -6.69
N ASP A 47 -2.16 1.62 -6.61
CA ASP A 47 -2.82 0.59 -7.41
C ASP A 47 -4.01 0.03 -6.64
N TRP A 48 -5.06 -0.32 -7.37
CA TRP A 48 -6.31 -0.81 -6.78
C TRP A 48 -6.62 -2.23 -7.24
N ALA A 49 -6.97 -3.09 -6.29
CA ALA A 49 -7.53 -4.42 -6.48
C ALA A 49 -8.96 -4.49 -5.91
N ARG A 50 -9.89 -5.07 -6.67
CA ARG A 50 -11.30 -5.23 -6.28
C ARG A 50 -11.61 -6.50 -5.48
N SER A 51 -10.61 -7.37 -5.27
CA SER A 51 -10.75 -8.60 -4.50
C SER A 51 -9.40 -9.11 -4.02
N LEU A 52 -9.41 -10.03 -3.06
CA LEU A 52 -8.19 -10.70 -2.60
C LEU A 52 -7.50 -11.49 -3.72
N GLN A 53 -8.27 -12.10 -4.62
CA GLN A 53 -7.69 -12.85 -5.73
C GLN A 53 -6.90 -11.95 -6.66
N GLU A 54 -7.46 -10.79 -7.02
CA GLU A 54 -6.78 -9.81 -7.88
C GLU A 54 -5.58 -9.16 -7.17
N ALA A 55 -5.66 -8.99 -5.84
CA ALA A 55 -4.53 -8.53 -5.03
C ALA A 55 -3.38 -9.55 -5.05
N ARG A 56 -3.68 -10.85 -4.91
CA ARG A 56 -2.68 -11.93 -5.00
C ARG A 56 -2.01 -11.98 -6.35
N GLU A 57 -2.76 -11.85 -7.44
CA GLU A 57 -2.21 -11.80 -8.80
C GLU A 57 -1.23 -10.64 -8.97
N ARG A 58 -1.57 -9.45 -8.44
CA ARG A 58 -0.67 -8.29 -8.45
C ARG A 58 0.59 -8.52 -7.61
N LEU A 59 0.46 -9.10 -6.42
CA LEU A 59 1.58 -9.41 -5.54
C LEU A 59 2.52 -10.48 -6.11
N GLN A 60 2.02 -11.34 -7.01
CA GLN A 60 2.82 -12.33 -7.72
C GLN A 60 3.48 -11.80 -8.99
N SER A 61 3.15 -10.58 -9.41
CA SER A 61 3.79 -9.92 -10.54
C SER A 61 5.16 -9.34 -10.15
N GLU A 62 5.92 -8.87 -11.13
CA GLU A 62 7.21 -8.18 -10.90
C GLU A 62 7.03 -6.77 -10.27
N LEU A 63 5.81 -6.34 -9.99
CA LEU A 63 5.53 -5.07 -9.32
C LEU A 63 5.74 -5.19 -7.80
N HIS A 64 6.56 -4.29 -7.26
CA HIS A 64 6.78 -4.17 -5.82
C HIS A 64 5.81 -3.18 -5.18
N PHE A 65 5.27 -3.55 -4.02
CA PHE A 65 4.45 -2.69 -3.17
C PHE A 65 5.10 -2.52 -1.80
N ASP A 66 5.15 -1.29 -1.30
CA ASP A 66 5.71 -0.97 0.02
C ASP A 66 4.68 -1.18 1.14
N LEU A 67 3.39 -1.03 0.80
CA LEU A 67 2.28 -1.14 1.74
C LEU A 67 1.04 -1.71 1.07
N ILE A 68 0.27 -2.50 1.83
CA ILE A 68 -1.06 -2.97 1.43
C ILE A 68 -2.09 -2.32 2.37
N LEU A 69 -3.09 -1.67 1.79
CA LEU A 69 -4.26 -1.17 2.51
C LEU A 69 -5.44 -2.08 2.15
N LEU A 70 -5.87 -2.88 3.12
CA LEU A 70 -6.88 -3.93 2.93
C LEU A 70 -8.17 -3.53 3.65
N ASP A 71 -9.28 -3.46 2.91
CA ASP A 71 -10.60 -3.44 3.53
C ASP A 71 -10.92 -4.81 4.15
N LEU A 72 -11.53 -4.80 5.33
CA LEU A 72 -11.93 -5.99 6.07
C LEU A 72 -13.36 -6.43 5.76
N HIS A 73 -14.15 -5.61 5.06
CA HIS A 73 -15.54 -5.90 4.67
C HIS A 73 -15.70 -6.23 3.19
N LEU A 74 -14.64 -6.72 2.56
CA LEU A 74 -14.64 -7.29 1.22
C LEU A 74 -15.83 -8.26 1.06
N GLY A 75 -16.76 -7.91 0.17
CA GLY A 75 -18.04 -8.58 -0.03
C GLY A 75 -17.97 -10.03 -0.54
N ASP A 76 -16.76 -10.55 -0.74
CA ASP A 76 -16.41 -11.94 -1.05
C ASP A 76 -16.12 -12.81 0.20
N SER A 77 -16.44 -12.32 1.41
CA SER A 77 -16.34 -13.08 2.67
C SER A 77 -17.57 -13.94 3.00
#